data_AF-A0A3D5GDR5-F1
#
_entry.id   AF-A0A3D5GDR5-F1
#
_cell.length_a   1.000
_cell.length_b   1.000
_cell.length_c   1.000
_cell.angle_alpha   90.00
_cell.angle_beta   90.00
_cell.angle_gamma   90.00
#
_symmetry.space_group_name_H-M   'P 1'
#
loop_
_entity.id
_entity.type
_entity.pdbx_description
1 polymer ?
#
loop_
_entity_poly.entity_id
_entity_poly.type
_entity_poly.pdbx_seq_one_letter_code
_entity_poly.pdbx_strand_id
1 'polypeptide(L)'
;MALWAKNKANFSVAFTEDAADQTLLAAIEKELAVTRYQTFSNLCKQALWQFLSVSESESESESAGSTPSFQRLEQRIAELAVKFAEFEHNVSAEELSRLEGLEHHLNQLSAQLSQLQGSVNSKFAQVSFAQVSKVVEPDAVESESVADQNVVSDAEVAPRRQSDPLLDRLSSLLPQDF
;
A
#
# COMPACT_ATOMS: atom_id res chain seq x y z
N MET A 1 0.76 -13.24 -50.78
CA MET A 1 0.48 -11.86 -51.28
C MET A 1 1.67 -10.98 -50.91
N ALA A 2 2.56 -10.69 -51.84
CA ALA A 2 3.71 -9.81 -51.61
C ALA A 2 3.35 -8.38 -52.04
N LEU A 3 2.92 -7.55 -51.10
CA LEU A 3 2.57 -6.14 -51.37
C LEU A 3 3.80 -5.23 -51.57
N TRP A 4 5.02 -5.77 -51.50
CA TRP A 4 6.25 -4.98 -51.52
C TRP A 4 6.84 -4.84 -52.93
N ALA A 5 6.34 -5.61 -53.90
CA ALA A 5 6.86 -5.63 -55.27
C ALA A 5 6.27 -4.53 -56.18
N LYS A 6 5.26 -3.79 -55.75
CA LYS A 6 4.49 -2.86 -56.62
C LYS A 6 4.71 -1.36 -56.36
N ASN A 7 5.54 -0.98 -55.39
CA ASN A 7 5.92 0.42 -55.18
C ASN A 7 7.44 0.53 -55.04
N LYS A 8 8.15 0.32 -56.17
CA LYS A 8 9.59 0.53 -56.25
C LYS A 8 9.88 1.99 -56.60
N ALA A 9 9.38 2.92 -55.78
CA ALA A 9 9.98 4.24 -55.72
C ALA A 9 11.37 4.04 -55.09
N ASN A 10 12.44 4.32 -55.83
CA ASN A 10 13.78 4.29 -55.25
C ASN A 10 13.87 5.49 -54.29
N PHE A 11 13.61 5.25 -53.01
CA PHE A 11 13.83 6.25 -51.97
C PHE A 11 15.33 6.40 -51.80
N SER A 12 15.88 7.48 -52.38
CA SER A 12 17.24 7.91 -52.13
C SER A 12 17.18 9.03 -51.11
N VAL A 13 17.95 8.88 -50.04
CA VAL A 13 18.21 9.92 -49.06
C VAL A 13 19.61 10.44 -49.36
N ALA A 14 19.73 11.74 -49.59
CA ALA A 14 21.00 12.42 -49.83
C ALA A 14 21.21 13.45 -48.73
N PHE A 15 22.45 13.57 -48.27
CA PHE A 15 22.85 14.63 -47.35
C PHE A 15 22.91 15.96 -48.10
N THR A 16 22.37 17.00 -47.49
CA THR A 16 22.36 18.36 -48.02
C THR A 16 23.41 19.24 -47.34
N GLU A 17 23.55 20.48 -47.80
CA GLU A 17 24.40 21.50 -47.14
C GLU A 17 23.74 22.07 -45.87
N ASP A 18 22.62 21.50 -45.43
CA ASP A 18 21.97 21.92 -44.20
C ASP A 18 22.87 21.70 -42.97
N ALA A 19 22.76 22.60 -41.99
CA ALA A 19 23.61 22.60 -40.81
C ALA A 19 23.49 21.30 -40.00
N ALA A 20 22.29 20.70 -39.97
CA ALA A 20 22.05 19.42 -39.30
C ALA A 20 22.78 18.26 -40.00
N ASP A 21 22.67 18.18 -41.33
CA ASP A 21 23.33 17.15 -42.14
C ASP A 21 24.85 17.26 -42.05
N GLN A 22 25.40 18.47 -42.12
CA GLN A 22 26.83 18.72 -41.97
C GLN A 22 27.35 18.37 -40.57
N THR A 23 26.56 18.66 -39.53
CA THR A 23 26.90 18.28 -38.16
C THR A 23 26.94 16.75 -38.01
N LEU A 24 25.97 16.05 -38.61
CA LEU A 24 25.94 14.60 -38.62
C LEU A 24 27.13 14.00 -39.38
N LEU A 25 27.46 14.51 -40.56
CA LEU A 25 28.61 14.07 -41.34
C LEU A 25 29.93 14.28 -40.59
N ALA A 26 30.10 15.44 -39.94
CA ALA A 26 31.28 15.72 -39.13
C ALA A 26 31.40 14.78 -37.92
N ALA A 27 30.28 14.42 -37.28
CA ALA A 27 30.26 13.44 -36.20
C ALA A 27 30.62 12.03 -36.69
N ILE A 28 30.10 11.63 -37.85
CA ILE A 28 30.43 10.35 -38.50
C ILE A 28 31.92 10.29 -38.83
N GLU A 29 32.47 11.34 -39.44
CA GLU A 29 33.89 11.39 -39.82
C GLU A 29 34.80 11.30 -38.59
N LYS A 30 34.45 12.03 -37.52
CA LYS A 30 35.16 11.94 -36.24
C LYS A 30 35.15 10.53 -35.66
N GLU A 31 34.02 9.82 -35.72
CA GLU A 31 33.90 8.46 -35.19
C GLU A 31 34.61 7.43 -36.08
N LEU A 32 34.60 7.62 -37.41
CA LEU A 32 35.36 6.80 -38.35
C LEU A 32 36.87 6.99 -38.17
N ALA A 33 37.32 8.19 -37.83
CA ALA A 33 38.72 8.48 -37.53
C ALA A 33 39.24 7.71 -36.29
N VAL A 34 38.35 7.29 -35.38
CA VAL A 34 38.70 6.55 -34.16
C VAL A 34 39.01 5.06 -34.45
N THR A 35 38.99 4.60 -35.70
CA THR A 35 39.33 3.23 -36.18
C THR A 35 38.47 2.08 -35.62
N ARG A 36 37.56 2.37 -34.68
CA ARG A 36 36.67 1.39 -34.06
C ARG A 36 35.65 0.80 -35.06
N TYR A 37 35.23 1.61 -36.02
CA TYR A 37 34.28 1.23 -37.06
C TYR A 37 34.95 1.45 -38.41
N GLN A 38 35.73 0.46 -38.87
CA GLN A 38 36.58 0.56 -40.07
C GLN A 38 35.88 1.12 -41.33
N THR A 39 34.55 1.03 -41.42
CA THR A 39 33.75 1.60 -42.51
C THR A 39 32.46 2.22 -41.98
N PHE A 40 31.92 3.19 -42.72
CA PHE A 40 30.59 3.77 -42.46
C PHE A 40 29.50 2.70 -42.36
N SER A 41 29.55 1.68 -43.22
CA SER A 41 28.60 0.56 -43.15
C SER A 41 28.65 -0.17 -41.80
N ASN A 42 29.85 -0.37 -41.24
CA ASN A 42 29.99 -1.03 -39.94
C ASN A 42 29.47 -0.15 -38.79
N LEU A 43 29.74 1.16 -38.87
CA LEU A 43 29.19 2.15 -37.93
C LEU A 43 27.65 2.12 -37.95
N CYS A 44 27.04 2.17 -39.14
CA CYS A 44 25.58 2.11 -39.27
C CYS A 44 25.01 0.79 -38.75
N LYS A 45 25.66 -0.35 -39.04
CA LYS A 45 25.22 -1.64 -38.51
C LYS A 45 25.23 -1.66 -36.98
N GLN A 46 26.30 -1.17 -36.36
CA GLN A 46 26.39 -1.16 -34.91
C GLN A 46 25.41 -0.17 -34.27
N ALA A 47 25.19 1.00 -34.86
CA ALA A 47 24.18 1.95 -34.40
C ALA A 47 22.76 1.37 -34.50
N LEU A 48 22.45 0.68 -35.60
CA LEU A 48 21.18 -0.04 -35.77
C LEU A 48 21.05 -1.16 -34.74
N TRP A 49 22.11 -1.94 -34.50
CA TRP A 49 22.10 -2.97 -33.47
C TRP A 49 21.86 -2.35 -32.09
N GLN A 50 22.53 -1.26 -31.72
CA GLN A 50 22.26 -0.60 -30.43
C GLN A 50 20.81 -0.09 -30.33
N PHE A 51 20.28 0.52 -31.38
CA PHE A 51 18.91 1.03 -31.37
C PHE A 51 17.87 -0.10 -31.24
N LEU A 52 18.08 -1.20 -31.95
CA LEU A 52 17.18 -2.36 -31.95
C LEU A 52 17.35 -3.23 -30.71
N SER A 53 18.59 -3.50 -30.31
CA SER A 53 18.91 -4.29 -29.12
C SER A 53 18.48 -3.59 -27.83
N VAL A 54 18.55 -2.26 -27.72
CA VAL A 54 17.96 -1.53 -26.58
C VAL A 54 16.43 -1.68 -26.52
N SER A 55 15.78 -1.94 -27.67
CA SER A 55 14.35 -2.27 -27.71
C SER A 55 14.03 -3.73 -27.35
N GLU A 56 15.04 -4.61 -27.36
CA GLU A 56 14.90 -6.06 -27.09
C GLU A 56 15.47 -6.44 -25.70
N SER A 57 16.39 -5.64 -25.13
CA SER A 57 17.02 -5.86 -23.83
C SER A 57 16.22 -5.35 -22.62
N GLU A 58 14.91 -5.08 -22.78
CA GLU A 58 13.96 -5.25 -21.66
C GLU A 58 13.79 -6.74 -21.31
N SER A 59 14.29 -7.65 -22.14
CA SER A 59 14.42 -9.08 -21.84
C SER A 59 15.87 -9.54 -21.98
N GLU A 60 16.57 -9.55 -20.84
CA GLU A 60 17.58 -10.55 -20.46
C GLU A 60 18.86 -10.76 -21.31
N SER A 61 19.99 -10.63 -20.60
CA SER A 61 21.25 -11.39 -20.74
C SER A 61 22.41 -10.78 -21.55
N GLU A 62 23.35 -10.21 -20.78
CA GLU A 62 24.80 -10.48 -20.79
C GLU A 62 25.50 -10.80 -22.13
N SER A 63 26.24 -9.83 -22.69
CA SER A 63 27.68 -10.02 -23.01
C SER A 63 28.34 -8.74 -23.56
N ALA A 64 29.51 -8.45 -22.99
CA ALA A 64 30.64 -7.74 -23.58
C ALA A 64 30.44 -6.28 -24.05
N GLY A 65 30.42 -5.38 -23.07
CA GLY A 65 30.67 -3.95 -23.32
C GLY A 65 29.99 -3.03 -22.32
N SER A 66 29.95 -3.42 -21.04
CA SER A 66 29.31 -2.61 -20.00
C SER A 66 30.07 -1.28 -19.88
N THR A 67 29.47 -0.22 -20.41
CA THR A 67 29.87 1.15 -20.15
C THR A 67 29.86 1.37 -18.62
N PRO A 68 30.75 2.19 -18.04
CA PRO A 68 30.82 2.37 -16.58
C PRO A 68 29.49 2.84 -15.95
N SER A 69 28.58 3.41 -16.75
CA SER A 69 27.22 3.73 -16.35
C SER A 69 26.33 2.50 -16.12
N PHE A 70 26.50 1.43 -16.89
CA PHE A 70 25.70 0.21 -16.76
C PHE A 70 26.12 -0.60 -15.53
N GLN A 71 27.42 -0.76 -15.26
CA GLN A 71 27.89 -1.36 -13.99
C GLN A 71 27.39 -0.61 -12.75
N ARG A 72 27.37 0.73 -12.80
CA ARG A 72 26.81 1.55 -11.73
C ARG A 72 25.31 1.34 -11.57
N LEU A 73 24.57 1.13 -12.66
CA LEU A 73 23.15 0.84 -12.62
C LEU A 73 22.88 -0.54 -12.01
N GLU A 74 23.60 -1.58 -12.44
CA GLU A 74 23.51 -2.93 -11.86
C GLU A 74 23.83 -2.92 -10.36
N GLN A 75 24.85 -2.17 -9.94
CA GLN A 75 25.18 -2.02 -8.52
C GLN A 75 24.04 -1.37 -7.73
N ARG A 76 23.39 -0.34 -8.31
CA ARG A 76 22.21 0.29 -7.70
C ARG A 76 21.01 -0.66 -7.62
N ILE A 77 20.80 -1.49 -8.64
CA ILE A 77 19.74 -2.49 -8.65
C ILE A 77 20.00 -3.55 -7.57
N ALA A 78 21.24 -4.03 -7.44
CA ALA A 78 21.62 -4.96 -6.38
C ALA A 78 21.44 -4.35 -4.99
N GLU A 79 21.81 -3.08 -4.79
CA GLU A 79 21.59 -2.35 -3.53
C GLU A 79 20.10 -2.23 -3.19
N LEU A 80 19.25 -1.95 -4.20
CA LEU A 80 17.80 -1.89 -4.02
C LEU A 80 17.20 -3.26 -3.68
N ALA A 81 17.67 -4.34 -4.30
CA ALA A 81 17.23 -5.69 -3.99
C ALA A 81 17.52 -6.08 -2.53
N VAL A 82 18.71 -5.72 -2.02
CA VAL A 82 19.07 -5.94 -0.62
C VAL A 82 18.17 -5.11 0.31
N LYS A 83 17.96 -3.83 0.02
CA LYS A 83 17.07 -2.98 0.82
C LYS A 83 15.63 -3.48 0.81
N PHE A 84 15.16 -4.01 -0.31
CA PHE A 84 13.83 -4.59 -0.41
C PHE A 84 13.70 -5.86 0.45
N ALA A 85 14.69 -6.76 0.40
CA ALA A 85 14.70 -7.95 1.25
C ALA A 85 14.76 -7.61 2.75
N GLU A 86 15.54 -6.60 3.14
CA GLU A 86 15.59 -6.11 4.52
C GLU A 86 14.25 -5.49 4.94
N PHE A 87 13.62 -4.73 4.05
CA PHE A 87 12.30 -4.16 4.28
C PHE A 87 11.23 -5.24 4.44
N GLU A 88 11.20 -6.25 3.56
CA GLU A 88 10.27 -7.39 3.67
C GLU A 88 10.41 -8.10 5.02
N HIS A 89 11.65 -8.33 5.47
CA HIS A 89 11.91 -8.96 6.75
C HIS A 89 11.42 -8.11 7.93
N ASN A 90 11.71 -6.80 7.91
CA ASN A 90 11.31 -5.88 8.98
C ASN A 90 9.78 -5.72 9.06
N VAL A 91 9.10 -5.55 7.92
CA VAL A 91 7.64 -5.48 7.87
C VAL A 91 7.01 -6.78 8.35
N SER A 92 7.55 -7.93 7.92
CA SER A 92 7.03 -9.23 8.36
C SER A 92 7.17 -9.42 9.87
N ALA A 93 8.33 -9.05 10.45
CA ALA A 93 8.57 -9.15 11.88
C ALA A 93 7.68 -8.19 12.70
N GLU A 94 7.49 -6.96 12.19
CA GLU A 94 6.63 -5.98 12.85
C GLU A 94 5.15 -6.37 12.78
N GLU A 95 4.67 -6.85 11.63
CA GLU A 95 3.30 -7.34 11.50
C GLU A 95 3.05 -8.59 12.35
N LEU A 96 4.02 -9.51 12.46
CA LEU A 96 3.93 -10.65 13.37
C LEU A 96 3.84 -10.20 14.83
N SER A 97 4.69 -9.27 15.25
CA SER A 97 4.67 -8.74 16.62
C SER A 97 3.36 -8.02 16.93
N ARG A 98 2.81 -7.28 15.95
CA ARG A 98 1.52 -6.60 16.07
C ARG A 98 0.37 -7.60 16.19
N LEU A 99 0.38 -8.67 15.40
CA LEU A 99 -0.60 -9.75 15.46
C LEU A 99 -0.56 -10.46 16.82
N GLU A 100 0.64 -10.78 17.33
CA GLU A 100 0.81 -11.41 18.65
C GLU A 100 0.26 -10.51 19.78
N GLY A 101 0.50 -9.20 19.69
CA GLY A 101 -0.08 -8.23 20.64
C GLY A 101 -1.61 -8.19 20.59
N LEU A 102 -2.21 -8.25 19.39
CA LEU A 102 -3.66 -8.32 19.22
C LEU A 102 -4.24 -9.63 19.75
N GLU A 103 -3.57 -10.76 19.51
CA GLU A 103 -3.95 -12.06 20.05
C GLU A 103 -3.94 -12.05 21.59
N HIS A 104 -2.91 -11.46 22.19
CA HIS A 104 -2.82 -11.33 23.65
C HIS A 104 -3.98 -10.50 24.22
N HIS A 105 -4.28 -9.35 23.59
CA HIS A 105 -5.42 -8.52 24.00
C HIS A 105 -6.76 -9.25 23.85
N LEU A 106 -6.98 -10.00 22.77
CA LEU A 106 -8.19 -10.80 22.59
C LEU A 106 -8.31 -11.85 23.70
N ASN A 107 -7.22 -12.58 23.98
CA ASN A 107 -7.18 -13.58 25.04
C ASN A 107 -7.46 -12.96 26.42
N GLN A 108 -6.93 -11.77 26.70
CA GLN A 108 -7.20 -11.04 27.93
C GLN A 108 -8.67 -10.62 28.05
N LEU A 109 -9.27 -10.08 26.98
CA LEU A 109 -10.69 -9.71 26.96
C LEU A 109 -11.60 -10.93 27.12
N SER A 110 -11.24 -12.05 26.47
CA SER A 110 -11.93 -13.33 26.62
C SER A 110 -11.91 -13.83 28.07
N ALA A 111 -10.75 -13.76 28.73
CA ALA A 111 -10.62 -14.10 30.14
C ALA A 111 -11.45 -13.18 31.05
N GLN A 112 -11.47 -11.87 30.77
CA GLN A 112 -12.30 -10.91 31.50
C GLN A 112 -13.80 -11.17 31.32
N LEU A 113 -14.25 -11.48 30.11
CA LEU A 113 -15.64 -11.87 29.84
C LEU A 113 -16.00 -13.17 30.56
N SER A 114 -15.11 -14.17 30.57
CA SER A 114 -15.33 -15.42 31.28
C SER A 114 -15.44 -15.19 32.80
N GLN A 115 -14.56 -14.35 33.37
CA GLN A 115 -14.63 -13.97 34.77
C GLN A 115 -15.91 -13.19 35.10
N LEU A 116 -16.31 -12.26 34.23
CA LEU A 116 -17.54 -11.49 34.40
C LEU A 116 -18.76 -12.42 34.34
N GLN A 117 -18.83 -13.32 33.36
CA GLN A 117 -19.88 -14.32 33.25
C GLN A 117 -19.94 -15.22 34.50
N GLY A 118 -18.79 -15.67 35.02
CA GLY A 118 -18.71 -16.43 36.26
C GLY A 118 -19.22 -15.63 37.47
N SER A 119 -18.85 -14.35 37.56
CA SER A 119 -19.30 -13.46 38.65
C SER A 119 -20.79 -13.17 38.60
N VAL A 120 -21.36 -12.97 37.39
CA VAL A 120 -22.79 -12.77 37.18
C VAL A 120 -23.55 -14.03 37.53
N ASN A 121 -23.09 -15.20 37.07
CA ASN A 121 -23.74 -16.48 37.38
C ASN A 121 -23.70 -16.79 38.89
N SER A 122 -22.58 -16.49 39.56
CA SER A 122 -22.45 -16.66 41.01
C SER A 122 -23.38 -15.70 41.79
N LYS A 123 -23.43 -14.42 41.40
CA LYS A 123 -24.35 -13.45 42.00
C LYS A 123 -25.81 -13.81 41.75
N PHE A 124 -26.14 -14.28 40.56
CA PHE A 124 -27.49 -14.75 40.23
C PHE A 124 -27.87 -15.95 41.09
N ALA A 125 -27.00 -16.96 41.21
CA ALA A 125 -27.23 -18.09 42.10
C ALA A 125 -27.47 -17.62 43.55
N GLN A 126 -26.67 -16.70 44.09
CA GLN A 126 -26.89 -16.15 45.43
C GLN A 126 -28.25 -15.45 45.58
N VAL A 127 -28.68 -14.66 44.60
CA VAL A 127 -29.98 -13.97 44.63
C VAL A 127 -31.14 -14.97 44.51
N SER A 128 -31.03 -15.97 43.64
CA SER A 128 -32.02 -17.04 43.51
C SER A 128 -32.17 -17.86 44.80
N PHE A 129 -31.07 -18.17 45.49
CA PHE A 129 -31.13 -18.86 46.78
C PHE A 129 -31.66 -17.96 47.91
N ALA A 130 -31.41 -16.64 47.86
CA ALA A 130 -31.96 -15.68 48.82
C ALA A 130 -33.48 -15.44 48.64
N GLN A 131 -34.02 -15.54 47.43
CA GLN A 131 -35.47 -15.41 47.18
C GLN A 131 -36.29 -16.65 47.56
N VAL A 132 -35.71 -17.85 47.54
CA VAL A 132 -36.46 -19.09 47.90
C VAL A 132 -36.65 -19.23 49.42
N SER A 133 -35.87 -18.54 50.26
CA SER A 133 -36.01 -18.63 51.72
C SER A 133 -37.03 -17.65 52.33
N LYS A 134 -37.76 -16.86 51.53
CA LYS A 134 -38.69 -15.87 52.08
C LYS A 134 -40.04 -15.81 51.36
N VAL A 135 -40.76 -16.92 51.23
CA VAL A 135 -42.24 -16.94 51.24
C VAL A 135 -42.73 -18.30 51.72
N VAL A 136 -43.09 -18.39 53.01
CA VAL A 136 -44.18 -19.26 53.51
C VAL A 136 -45.06 -18.36 54.39
N GLU A 137 -46.29 -18.17 53.90
CA GLU A 137 -47.58 -17.65 54.42
C GLU A 137 -47.86 -17.58 55.95
N PRO A 138 -49.03 -17.06 56.39
CA PRO A 138 -49.95 -16.03 55.83
C PRO A 138 -50.45 -15.02 56.91
N ASP A 139 -50.96 -13.84 56.53
CA ASP A 139 -52.11 -13.26 57.25
C ASP A 139 -52.84 -12.18 56.44
N ALA A 140 -54.11 -11.98 56.79
CA ALA A 140 -55.19 -11.51 55.95
C ALA A 140 -55.43 -9.98 55.94
N VAL A 141 -56.19 -9.56 54.91
CA VAL A 141 -57.10 -8.38 54.75
C VAL A 141 -56.58 -6.95 55.06
N GLU A 142 -56.58 -6.07 54.04
CA GLU A 142 -57.65 -5.05 53.83
C GLU A 142 -57.45 -4.23 52.54
N SER A 143 -58.55 -3.64 52.08
CA SER A 143 -58.87 -3.08 50.76
C SER A 143 -58.40 -1.63 50.50
N GLU A 144 -58.63 -1.18 49.25
CA GLU A 144 -58.74 0.21 48.75
C GLU A 144 -57.39 0.91 48.43
N SER A 145 -57.17 1.72 47.38
CA SER A 145 -57.98 2.24 46.26
C SER A 145 -57.04 2.93 45.24
N VAL A 146 -57.30 2.70 43.95
CA VAL A 146 -57.30 3.58 42.75
C VAL A 146 -56.61 4.97 42.77
N ALA A 147 -55.88 5.23 41.65
CA ALA A 147 -55.51 6.53 41.02
C ALA A 147 -54.53 7.45 41.76
N ASP A 148 -53.70 8.31 41.15
CA ASP A 148 -53.70 8.90 39.81
C ASP A 148 -52.29 9.44 39.45
N GLN A 149 -52.15 9.77 38.17
CA GLN A 149 -51.07 10.45 37.44
C GLN A 149 -50.37 11.61 38.14
N ASN A 150 -49.09 11.82 37.81
CA ASN A 150 -48.68 13.12 37.26
C ASN A 150 -47.39 13.04 36.41
N VAL A 151 -47.55 13.31 35.12
CA VAL A 151 -46.49 13.59 34.14
C VAL A 151 -46.24 15.09 34.17
N VAL A 152 -45.00 15.52 34.43
CA VAL A 152 -44.48 16.80 33.93
C VAL A 152 -43.00 16.66 33.57
N SER A 153 -42.72 17.08 32.33
CA SER A 153 -41.46 17.38 31.64
C SER A 153 -40.40 18.07 32.53
N ASP A 154 -39.11 18.06 32.25
CA ASP A 154 -38.45 18.52 31.03
C ASP A 154 -36.94 18.20 31.10
N ALA A 155 -36.30 18.28 29.95
CA ALA A 155 -34.93 17.92 29.64
C ALA A 155 -33.84 18.43 30.61
N GLU A 156 -32.87 17.56 30.94
CA GLU A 156 -31.47 17.97 30.90
C GLU A 156 -30.57 16.80 30.48
N VAL A 157 -30.23 16.82 29.19
CA VAL A 157 -29.28 15.91 28.53
C VAL A 157 -27.86 16.30 28.94
N ALA A 158 -27.09 15.28 29.30
CA ALA A 158 -25.67 15.27 29.67
C ALA A 158 -24.75 16.31 28.98
N PRO A 159 -23.65 16.70 29.66
CA PRO A 159 -22.48 17.20 28.94
C PRO A 159 -21.22 16.50 29.42
N ARG A 160 -20.84 15.39 28.77
CA ARG A 160 -19.42 15.00 28.56
C ARG A 160 -19.31 14.25 27.24
N ARG A 161 -19.36 15.00 26.13
CA ARG A 161 -18.84 14.49 24.86
C ARG A 161 -17.33 14.34 25.03
N GLN A 162 -16.89 13.12 25.34
CA GLN A 162 -15.52 12.73 25.01
C GLN A 162 -15.45 12.77 23.49
N SER A 163 -14.69 13.73 22.96
CA SER A 163 -14.39 13.77 21.54
C SER A 163 -13.66 12.47 21.19
N ASP A 164 -14.19 11.76 20.21
CA ASP A 164 -13.61 10.53 19.71
C ASP A 164 -12.22 10.87 19.14
N PRO A 165 -11.13 10.20 19.58
CA PRO A 165 -9.77 10.54 19.19
C PRO A 165 -9.54 10.48 17.67
N LEU A 166 -10.39 9.75 16.95
CA LEU A 166 -10.36 9.70 15.49
C LEU A 166 -10.98 10.96 14.87
N LEU A 167 -12.06 11.49 15.45
CA LEU A 167 -12.70 12.73 15.00
C LEU A 167 -11.81 13.95 15.22
N ASP A 168 -11.06 14.01 16.32
CA ASP A 168 -10.09 15.09 16.56
C ASP A 168 -8.97 15.06 15.49
N ARG A 169 -8.46 13.87 15.15
CA ARG A 169 -7.44 13.73 14.10
C ARG A 169 -7.96 14.12 12.71
N LEU A 170 -9.20 13.76 12.38
CA LEU A 170 -9.82 14.13 11.11
C LEU A 170 -10.13 15.63 11.04
N SER A 171 -10.54 16.23 12.16
CA SER A 171 -10.78 17.68 12.24
C SER A 171 -9.51 18.49 12.02
N SER A 172 -8.35 18.00 12.48
CA SER A 172 -7.04 18.62 12.26
C SER A 172 -6.58 18.59 10.80
N LEU A 173 -7.18 17.75 9.96
CA LEU A 173 -6.82 17.57 8.56
C LEU A 173 -7.73 18.36 7.60
N LEU A 174 -8.83 18.90 8.12
CA LEU A 174 -9.68 19.81 7.36
C LEU A 174 -9.12 21.24 7.50
N PRO A 175 -8.84 21.94 6.38
CA PRO A 175 -8.54 23.37 6.41
C PRO A 175 -9.71 24.10 7.06
N GLN A 176 -9.43 24.80 8.15
CA GLN A 176 -10.39 25.62 8.87
C GLN A 176 -10.59 26.95 8.13
N ASP A 177 -11.04 26.90 6.87
CA ASP A 177 -11.47 28.06 6.09
C ASP A 177 -12.41 27.61 4.96
N PHE A 178 -13.71 27.63 5.25
CA PHE A 178 -14.81 28.20 4.44
C PHE A 178 -16.06 28.35 5.31
#